data_AF-A0A421GYW1-F1
#
_entry.id   AF-A0A421GYW1-F1
#
_cell.length_a   1.000
_cell.length_b   1.000
_cell.length_c   1.000
_cell.angle_alpha   90.00
_cell.angle_beta   90.00
_cell.angle_gamma   90.00
#
_symmetry.space_group_name_H-M   'P 1'
#
loop_
_entity.id
_entity.type
_entity.pdbx_description
1 polymer ?
#
loop_
_entity_poly.entity_id
_entity_poly.type
_entity_poly.pdbx_seq_one_letter_code
_entity_poly.pdbx_strand_id
1 'polypeptide(L)'
;MIRIWTRGALGRRSFSVLSGISEDLLVSTSIGHQIGGNSHAALVDSLVRTNVVASGSRLEAALRRVDRGDFVAPSFRDSKERYANRPLKIGTVATISTPQQHAQVLGFLEPHLQPGMTAVDVGCGSGILVAAMAHLVGPLGFVTGVDIVPELVEFSKENLQRNLGKEAADKQTQIIISAGKKDMGFPAAGQYDCIHVGVAVETKTEAERFLEYLKPGGGLLIPLGGAGAEQKLVKMTKRADGTVDKKDIMSVLCQPMLDSVPVEVVQETRAEKLARVEKELKQWRENFEKKHGRKPTRDDLLGNDESKKLFHKFAALRK
;
A
#
# COMPACT_ATOMS: atom_id res chain seq x y z
N MET A 1 -39.18 38.89 41.87
CA MET A 1 -39.02 38.14 40.60
C MET A 1 -37.96 38.87 39.77
N ILE A 2 -36.67 38.54 39.92
CA ILE A 2 -35.57 39.18 39.19
C ILE A 2 -34.63 38.06 38.72
N ARG A 3 -34.62 37.84 37.40
CA ARG A 3 -33.78 36.86 36.71
C ARG A 3 -32.40 37.46 36.46
N ILE A 4 -31.35 36.82 36.96
CA ILE A 4 -29.96 37.12 36.64
C ILE A 4 -29.58 36.34 35.38
N TRP A 5 -29.22 37.05 34.32
CA TRP A 5 -28.62 36.49 33.10
C TRP A 5 -27.09 36.47 33.25
N THR A 6 -26.49 35.28 33.30
CA THR A 6 -25.04 35.12 33.19
C THR A 6 -24.63 35.10 31.71
N ARG A 7 -23.75 36.03 31.33
CA ARG A 7 -23.14 36.12 30.00
C ARG A 7 -22.22 34.92 29.76
N GLY A 8 -22.39 34.27 28.61
CA GLY A 8 -21.60 33.13 28.16
C GLY A 8 -20.11 33.47 28.01
N ALA A 9 -19.28 32.54 28.49
CA ALA A 9 -17.85 32.56 28.24
C ALA A 9 -17.58 32.31 26.74
N LEU A 10 -17.04 33.31 26.07
CA LEU A 10 -16.40 33.17 24.76
C LEU A 10 -15.18 32.26 24.92
N GLY A 11 -15.36 30.97 24.65
CA GLY A 11 -14.26 30.03 24.46
C GLY A 11 -13.43 30.49 23.26
N ARG A 12 -12.20 30.95 23.53
CA ARG A 12 -11.20 31.17 22.49
C ARG A 12 -10.92 29.83 21.81
N ARG A 13 -11.48 29.63 20.61
CA ARG A 13 -11.07 28.53 19.74
C ARG A 13 -9.65 28.83 19.26
N SER A 14 -8.69 28.15 19.87
CA SER A 14 -7.36 27.95 19.31
C SER A 14 -7.54 27.21 17.98
N PHE A 15 -7.41 27.93 16.87
CA PHE A 15 -7.26 27.33 15.55
C PHE A 15 -5.88 26.67 15.49
N SER A 16 -5.80 25.38 15.84
CA SER A 16 -4.67 24.56 15.44
C SER A 16 -4.96 24.04 14.02
N VAL A 17 -3.97 24.13 13.13
CA VAL A 17 -4.05 23.71 11.71
C VAL A 17 -4.03 22.16 11.58
N LEU A 18 -4.17 21.43 12.68
CA LEU A 18 -4.01 19.98 12.77
C LEU A 18 -5.31 19.21 13.07
N SER A 19 -6.48 19.83 12.90
CA SER A 19 -7.78 19.29 13.34
C SER A 19 -8.29 18.03 12.57
N GLY A 20 -7.42 17.25 11.94
CA GLY A 20 -7.80 16.07 11.17
C GLY A 20 -6.77 14.93 11.14
N ILE A 21 -5.72 15.01 11.95
CA ILE A 21 -4.68 13.96 12.06
C ILE A 21 -4.59 13.57 13.54
N SER A 22 -4.69 12.28 13.86
CA SER A 22 -4.50 11.82 15.25
C SER A 22 -3.12 12.16 15.82
N GLU A 23 -3.06 12.27 17.16
CA GLU A 23 -1.79 12.46 17.88
C GLU A 23 -0.77 11.36 17.55
N ASP A 24 -1.20 10.11 17.41
CA ASP A 24 -0.34 8.99 17.03
C ASP A 24 0.34 9.22 15.66
N LEU A 25 -0.42 9.70 14.68
CA LEU A 25 0.12 9.96 13.33
C LEU A 25 1.01 11.21 13.33
N LEU A 26 0.72 12.21 14.17
CA LEU A 26 1.58 13.37 14.39
C LEU A 26 2.91 13.01 15.07
N VAL A 27 2.87 12.19 16.12
CA VAL A 27 4.06 11.70 16.82
C VAL A 27 4.91 10.84 15.89
N SER A 28 4.28 9.92 15.15
CA SER A 28 4.94 9.09 14.14
C SER A 28 5.65 9.94 13.08
N THR A 29 5.00 10.99 12.58
CA THR A 29 5.57 11.94 11.60
C THR A 29 6.71 12.77 12.20
N SER A 30 6.60 13.15 13.47
CA SER A 30 7.61 13.96 14.17
C SER A 30 8.91 13.18 14.37
N ILE A 31 8.83 11.92 14.81
CA ILE A 31 9.99 11.02 14.92
C ILE A 31 10.54 10.70 13.53
N GLY A 32 9.67 10.58 12.54
CA GLY A 32 10.02 10.14 11.19
C GLY A 32 11.08 10.99 10.48
N HIS A 33 11.21 12.28 10.82
CA HIS A 33 12.25 13.17 10.27
C HIS A 33 13.68 12.80 10.70
N GLN A 34 13.84 12.06 11.80
CA GLN A 34 15.14 11.62 12.31
C GLN A 34 15.56 10.23 11.81
N ILE A 35 14.67 9.56 11.07
CA ILE A 35 14.88 8.21 10.54
C ILE A 35 15.29 8.31 9.07
N GLY A 36 16.29 7.53 8.70
CA GLY A 36 16.84 7.47 7.36
C GLY A 36 18.37 7.38 7.36
N GLY A 37 18.95 7.33 6.17
CA GLY A 37 20.40 7.28 6.01
C GLY A 37 20.85 7.41 4.57
N ASN A 38 22.15 7.31 4.35
CA ASN A 38 22.78 7.19 3.02
C ASN A 38 23.16 5.73 2.69
N SER A 39 22.89 4.80 3.58
CA SER A 39 23.12 3.37 3.47
C SER A 39 22.07 2.62 4.31
N HIS A 40 21.91 1.33 4.07
CA HIS A 40 21.01 0.50 4.87
C HIS A 40 21.43 0.42 6.34
N ALA A 41 22.73 0.29 6.61
CA ALA A 41 23.25 0.29 7.97
C ALA A 41 22.88 1.57 8.72
N ALA A 42 23.10 2.75 8.11
CA ALA A 42 22.74 4.03 8.70
C ALA A 42 21.23 4.17 8.93
N LEU A 43 20.41 3.62 8.01
CA LEU A 43 18.96 3.56 8.19
C LEU A 43 18.59 2.72 9.41
N VAL A 44 19.12 1.51 9.57
CA VAL A 44 18.82 0.66 10.74
C VAL A 44 19.33 1.29 12.04
N ASP A 45 20.53 1.88 12.02
CA ASP A 45 21.06 2.61 13.17
C ASP A 45 20.16 3.78 13.58
N SER A 46 19.52 4.46 12.62
CA SER A 46 18.55 5.51 12.90
C SER A 46 17.30 4.97 13.61
N LEU A 47 16.79 3.81 13.20
CA LEU A 47 15.62 3.16 13.83
C LEU A 47 15.90 2.78 15.29
N VAL A 48 17.11 2.30 15.57
CA VAL A 48 17.56 1.97 16.93
C VAL A 48 17.73 3.23 17.76
N ARG A 49 18.44 4.25 17.23
CA ARG A 49 18.68 5.52 17.92
C ARG A 49 17.38 6.25 18.29
N THR A 50 16.34 6.15 17.46
CA THR A 50 15.02 6.74 17.72
C THR A 50 14.08 5.84 18.52
N ASN A 51 14.58 4.72 19.07
CA ASN A 51 13.81 3.74 19.86
C ASN A 51 12.60 3.11 19.13
N VAL A 52 12.60 3.11 17.79
CA VAL A 52 11.61 2.35 17.00
C VAL A 52 11.91 0.85 17.08
N VAL A 53 13.19 0.51 17.16
CA VAL A 53 13.68 -0.86 17.32
C VAL A 53 14.56 -0.91 18.56
N ALA A 54 14.33 -1.90 19.43
CA ALA A 54 15.18 -2.11 20.61
C ALA A 54 16.59 -2.56 20.20
N SER A 55 17.63 -1.95 20.78
CA SER A 55 19.02 -2.30 20.49
C SER A 55 19.33 -3.73 20.96
N GLY A 56 20.04 -4.51 20.14
CA GLY A 56 20.38 -5.91 20.39
C GLY A 56 19.21 -6.89 20.22
N SER A 57 18.05 -6.43 19.74
CA SER A 57 16.88 -7.28 19.55
C SER A 57 17.01 -8.21 18.35
N ARG A 58 16.21 -9.29 18.35
CA ARG A 58 16.08 -10.19 17.19
C ARG A 58 15.52 -9.44 15.98
N LEU A 59 14.58 -8.52 16.19
CA LEU A 59 14.11 -7.60 15.16
C LEU A 59 15.23 -6.76 14.55
N GLU A 60 16.12 -6.15 15.35
CA GLU A 60 17.27 -5.41 14.81
C GLU A 60 18.13 -6.31 13.93
N ALA A 61 18.47 -7.52 14.41
CA ALA A 61 19.29 -8.46 13.66
C ALA A 61 18.64 -8.86 12.32
N ALA A 62 17.32 -9.06 12.29
CA ALA A 62 16.58 -9.34 11.06
C ALA A 62 16.60 -8.15 10.10
N LEU A 63 16.31 -6.93 10.58
CA LEU A 63 16.32 -5.72 9.77
C LEU A 63 17.71 -5.44 9.16
N ARG A 64 18.80 -5.75 9.86
CA ARG A 64 20.16 -5.62 9.32
C ARG A 64 20.45 -6.55 8.14
N ARG A 65 19.70 -7.65 7.97
CA ARG A 65 19.85 -8.60 6.85
C ARG A 65 18.99 -8.26 5.64
N VAL A 66 18.00 -7.39 5.79
CA VAL A 66 17.04 -7.03 4.74
C VAL A 66 17.37 -5.65 4.20
N ASP A 67 18.35 -5.56 3.30
CA ASP A 67 18.74 -4.27 2.70
C ASP A 67 17.57 -3.68 1.92
N ARG A 68 17.03 -2.54 2.38
CA ARG A 68 15.90 -1.87 1.72
C ARG A 68 16.20 -1.57 0.25
N GLY A 69 17.46 -1.32 -0.10
CA GLY A 69 17.92 -1.08 -1.46
C GLY A 69 17.66 -2.25 -2.42
N ASP A 70 17.48 -3.47 -1.92
CA ASP A 70 17.08 -4.63 -2.72
C ASP A 70 15.60 -4.58 -3.11
N PHE A 71 14.76 -3.88 -2.35
CA PHE A 71 13.29 -3.93 -2.47
C PHE A 71 12.68 -2.66 -3.10
N VAL A 72 13.51 -1.72 -3.54
CA VAL A 72 13.08 -0.48 -4.21
C VAL A 72 13.19 -0.61 -5.72
N ALA A 73 12.36 0.13 -6.45
CA ALA A 73 12.38 0.11 -7.91
C ALA A 73 13.75 0.58 -8.46
N PRO A 74 14.25 0.00 -9.58
CA PRO A 74 15.55 0.36 -10.16
C PRO A 74 15.70 1.84 -10.57
N SER A 75 14.60 2.57 -10.69
CA SER A 75 14.59 4.02 -10.96
C SER A 75 15.15 4.85 -9.80
N PHE A 76 15.10 4.35 -8.55
CA PHE A 76 15.66 5.02 -7.38
C PHE A 76 17.17 4.76 -7.27
N ARG A 77 17.98 5.53 -8.01
CA ARG A 77 19.44 5.38 -8.03
C ARG A 77 20.16 6.09 -6.88
N ASP A 78 19.60 7.17 -6.37
CA ASP A 78 20.19 7.93 -5.25
C ASP A 78 20.07 7.14 -3.94
N SER A 79 21.20 6.91 -3.29
CA SER A 79 21.25 6.21 -2.00
C SER A 79 20.41 6.88 -0.91
N LYS A 80 20.46 8.21 -0.80
CA LYS A 80 19.67 8.96 0.18
C LYS A 80 18.18 8.78 -0.06
N GLU A 81 17.74 8.65 -1.31
CA GLU A 81 16.35 8.40 -1.62
C GLU A 81 15.89 7.00 -1.23
N ARG A 82 16.70 5.97 -1.54
CA ARG A 82 16.39 4.57 -1.22
C ARG A 82 16.21 4.33 0.29
N TYR A 83 17.02 5.01 1.09
CA TYR A 83 17.09 4.87 2.54
C TYR A 83 16.40 6.01 3.31
N ALA A 84 15.65 6.88 2.64
CA ALA A 84 14.83 7.89 3.29
C ALA A 84 13.61 7.26 3.99
N ASN A 85 13.18 7.83 5.12
CA ASN A 85 11.98 7.40 5.81
C ASN A 85 10.69 7.91 5.14
N ARG A 86 10.46 7.48 3.91
CA ARG A 86 9.27 7.83 3.12
C ARG A 86 8.80 6.64 2.27
N PRO A 87 7.52 6.61 1.88
CA PRO A 87 7.07 5.65 0.90
C PRO A 87 7.74 5.90 -0.46
N LEU A 88 8.10 4.84 -1.17
CA LEU A 88 8.64 4.91 -2.53
C LEU A 88 7.71 4.16 -3.48
N LYS A 89 7.47 4.68 -4.69
CA LYS A 89 6.61 4.02 -5.67
C LYS A 89 7.23 2.70 -6.13
N ILE A 90 6.40 1.66 -6.25
CA ILE A 90 6.75 0.38 -6.84
C ILE A 90 5.65 0.02 -7.85
N GLY A 91 6.05 -0.25 -9.09
CA GLY A 91 5.10 -0.37 -10.19
C GLY A 91 4.24 0.89 -10.39
N THR A 92 3.02 0.68 -10.89
CA THR A 92 2.09 1.75 -11.27
C THR A 92 1.14 2.15 -10.15
N VAL A 93 0.79 1.21 -9.26
CA VAL A 93 -0.33 1.35 -8.31
C VAL A 93 0.07 1.22 -6.84
N ALA A 94 1.33 0.94 -6.53
CA ALA A 94 1.75 0.63 -5.16
C ALA A 94 2.94 1.44 -4.67
N THR A 95 3.15 1.42 -3.36
CA THR A 95 4.35 1.96 -2.71
C THR A 95 4.94 0.95 -1.74
N ILE A 96 6.27 0.87 -1.67
CA ILE A 96 6.95 0.29 -0.50
C ILE A 96 6.80 1.28 0.66
N SER A 97 6.26 0.82 1.80
CA SER A 97 6.00 1.65 2.98
C SER A 97 7.29 2.20 3.62
N THR A 98 7.14 3.10 4.59
CA THR A 98 8.31 3.67 5.28
C THR A 98 9.08 2.58 6.04
N PRO A 99 10.43 2.69 6.13
CA PRO A 99 11.23 1.84 7.01
C PRO A 99 10.71 1.79 8.44
N GLN A 100 10.30 2.94 8.99
CA GLN A 100 9.71 3.04 10.32
C GLN A 100 8.46 2.17 10.46
N GLN A 101 7.55 2.24 9.48
CA GLN A 101 6.31 1.46 9.52
C GLN A 101 6.59 -0.05 9.43
N HIS A 102 7.54 -0.48 8.58
CA HIS A 102 7.95 -1.89 8.56
C HIS A 102 8.50 -2.36 9.91
N ALA A 103 9.38 -1.57 10.53
CA ALA A 103 9.94 -1.90 11.83
C ALA A 103 8.87 -1.98 12.92
N GLN A 104 7.92 -1.05 12.95
CA GLN A 104 6.80 -1.05 13.90
C GLN A 104 5.90 -2.28 13.70
N VAL A 105 5.48 -2.55 12.46
CA VAL A 105 4.66 -3.73 12.10
C VAL A 105 5.34 -5.02 12.55
N LEU A 106 6.62 -5.18 12.21
CA LEU A 106 7.40 -6.35 12.60
C LEU A 106 7.54 -6.46 14.11
N GLY A 107 7.74 -5.35 14.83
CA GLY A 107 7.78 -5.35 16.30
C GLY A 107 6.46 -5.80 16.95
N PHE A 108 5.32 -5.37 16.40
CA PHE A 108 4.02 -5.83 16.90
C PHE A 108 3.74 -7.31 16.62
N LEU A 109 4.33 -7.85 15.55
CA LEU A 109 4.16 -9.24 15.12
C LEU A 109 5.27 -10.17 15.61
N GLU A 110 6.40 -9.65 16.10
CA GLU A 110 7.58 -10.42 16.54
C GLU A 110 7.23 -11.59 17.48
N PRO A 111 6.30 -11.45 18.46
CA PRO A 111 5.89 -12.58 19.30
C PRO A 111 5.33 -13.78 18.52
N HIS A 112 4.74 -13.54 17.35
CA HIS A 112 4.15 -14.55 16.45
C HIS A 112 5.07 -14.92 15.27
N LEU A 113 6.31 -14.45 15.27
CA LEU A 113 7.34 -14.72 14.25
C LEU A 113 8.55 -15.39 14.92
N GLN A 114 8.35 -16.60 15.45
CA GLN A 114 9.38 -17.40 16.11
C GLN A 114 10.00 -18.43 15.14
N PRO A 115 11.19 -18.96 15.43
CA PRO A 115 11.80 -20.01 14.61
C PRO A 115 10.86 -21.18 14.32
N GLY A 116 10.75 -21.60 13.05
CA GLY A 116 9.88 -22.68 12.61
C GLY A 116 8.42 -22.29 12.35
N MET A 117 8.03 -21.04 12.62
CA MET A 117 6.66 -20.57 12.40
C MET A 117 6.36 -20.28 10.94
N THR A 118 5.07 -20.21 10.66
CA THR A 118 4.50 -19.92 9.35
C THR A 118 3.84 -18.55 9.35
N ALA A 119 4.13 -17.73 8.34
CA ALA A 119 3.59 -16.38 8.25
C ALA A 119 3.05 -16.07 6.85
N VAL A 120 2.19 -15.07 6.76
CA VAL A 120 1.73 -14.51 5.49
C VAL A 120 1.67 -12.99 5.52
N ASP A 121 2.07 -12.39 4.40
CA ASP A 121 2.00 -10.95 4.14
C ASP A 121 1.07 -10.69 2.94
N VAL A 122 -0.09 -10.08 3.20
CA VAL A 122 -1.13 -9.81 2.19
C VAL A 122 -1.00 -8.38 1.67
N GLY A 123 -0.89 -8.22 0.36
CA GLY A 123 -0.43 -6.98 -0.26
C GLY A 123 1.08 -6.83 -0.10
N CYS A 124 1.83 -7.90 -0.37
CA CYS A 124 3.27 -7.96 -0.06
C CYS A 124 4.12 -6.97 -0.89
N GLY A 125 3.60 -6.51 -2.03
CA GLY A 125 4.22 -5.50 -2.89
C GLY A 125 5.66 -5.86 -3.24
N SER A 126 6.61 -5.12 -2.66
CA SER A 126 8.04 -5.36 -2.90
C SER A 126 8.59 -6.67 -2.36
N GLY A 127 7.92 -7.31 -1.37
CA GLY A 127 8.41 -8.51 -0.69
C GLY A 127 9.30 -8.24 0.54
N ILE A 128 9.53 -7.00 0.92
CA ILE A 128 10.46 -6.66 2.03
C ILE A 128 10.00 -7.20 3.40
N LEU A 129 8.70 -7.18 3.69
CA LEU A 129 8.17 -7.77 4.92
C LEU A 129 8.22 -9.29 4.88
N VAL A 130 7.98 -9.91 3.72
CA VAL A 130 8.19 -11.36 3.51
C VAL A 130 9.64 -11.73 3.85
N ALA A 131 10.62 -10.99 3.34
CA ALA A 131 12.03 -11.22 3.63
C ALA A 131 12.36 -11.08 5.13
N ALA A 132 11.87 -10.01 5.77
CA ALA A 132 12.09 -9.79 7.20
C ALA A 132 11.44 -10.87 8.07
N MET A 133 10.22 -11.27 7.75
CA MET A 133 9.54 -12.38 8.42
C MET A 133 10.32 -13.69 8.22
N ALA A 134 10.85 -13.95 7.02
CA ALA A 134 11.64 -15.16 6.73
C ALA A 134 12.91 -15.22 7.60
N HIS A 135 13.63 -14.11 7.77
CA HIS A 135 14.77 -14.06 8.70
C HIS A 135 14.35 -14.28 10.17
N LEU A 136 13.16 -13.83 10.58
CA LEU A 136 12.65 -14.01 11.95
C LEU A 136 12.21 -15.44 12.24
N VAL A 137 11.48 -16.08 11.31
CA VAL A 137 11.03 -17.48 11.45
C VAL A 137 12.14 -18.48 11.10
N GLY A 138 13.23 -18.02 10.49
CA GLY A 138 14.43 -18.79 10.22
C GLY A 138 14.22 -19.93 9.21
N PRO A 139 15.26 -20.76 8.99
CA PRO A 139 15.30 -21.74 7.90
C PRO A 139 14.31 -22.90 8.02
N LEU A 140 13.70 -23.08 9.19
CA LEU A 140 12.65 -24.08 9.43
C LEU A 140 11.24 -23.49 9.31
N GLY A 141 11.13 -22.17 9.22
CA GLY A 141 9.86 -21.48 9.03
C GLY A 141 9.55 -21.28 7.55
N PHE A 142 8.37 -20.72 7.29
CA PHE A 142 7.91 -20.49 5.92
C PHE A 142 7.03 -19.25 5.82
N VAL A 143 7.25 -18.41 4.81
CA VAL A 143 6.52 -17.15 4.64
C VAL A 143 5.89 -17.06 3.26
N THR A 144 4.58 -16.89 3.22
CA THR A 144 3.83 -16.61 1.99
C THR A 144 3.69 -15.10 1.79
N GLY A 145 4.01 -14.59 0.62
CA GLY A 145 3.56 -13.26 0.18
C GLY A 145 2.38 -13.40 -0.78
N VAL A 146 1.40 -12.51 -0.66
CA VAL A 146 0.26 -12.44 -1.57
C VAL A 146 0.17 -11.04 -2.16
N ASP A 147 0.05 -10.94 -3.48
CA ASP A 147 -0.27 -9.68 -4.14
C ASP A 147 -1.29 -9.89 -5.26
N ILE A 148 -2.07 -8.86 -5.57
CA ILE A 148 -3.04 -8.89 -6.65
C ILE A 148 -2.40 -8.50 -7.98
N VAL A 149 -1.31 -7.73 -7.95
CA VAL A 149 -0.65 -7.17 -9.15
C VAL A 149 0.43 -8.14 -9.65
N PRO A 150 0.28 -8.73 -10.85
CA PRO A 150 1.25 -9.71 -11.39
C PRO A 150 2.69 -9.19 -11.44
N GLU A 151 2.89 -7.92 -11.79
CA GLU A 151 4.20 -7.29 -11.87
C GLU A 151 4.85 -7.18 -10.49
N LEU A 152 4.07 -6.97 -9.43
CA LEU A 152 4.58 -6.95 -8.05
C LEU A 152 4.90 -8.34 -7.54
N VAL A 153 4.15 -9.36 -7.98
CA VAL A 153 4.46 -10.77 -7.67
C VAL A 153 5.85 -11.13 -8.19
N GLU A 154 6.16 -10.83 -9.46
CA GLU A 154 7.47 -11.11 -10.03
C GLU A 154 8.57 -10.24 -9.42
N PHE A 155 8.30 -8.94 -9.22
CA PHE A 155 9.23 -8.03 -8.54
C PHE A 155 9.59 -8.52 -7.13
N SER A 156 8.61 -9.00 -6.37
CA SER A 156 8.81 -9.56 -5.02
C SER A 156 9.70 -10.81 -5.05
N LYS A 157 9.44 -11.75 -5.97
CA LYS A 157 10.27 -12.96 -6.14
C LYS A 157 11.73 -12.61 -6.44
N GLU A 158 11.96 -11.68 -7.37
CA GLU A 158 13.31 -11.23 -7.72
C GLU A 158 14.02 -10.58 -6.53
N ASN A 159 13.32 -9.74 -5.76
CA ASN A 159 13.88 -9.09 -4.58
C ASN A 159 14.24 -10.10 -3.48
N LEU A 160 13.38 -11.10 -3.27
CA LEU A 160 13.62 -12.17 -2.30
C LEU A 160 14.83 -13.02 -2.68
N GLN A 161 14.98 -13.36 -3.96
CA GLN A 161 16.16 -14.09 -4.45
C GLN A 161 17.45 -13.27 -4.29
N ARG A 162 17.40 -11.96 -4.51
CA ARG A 162 18.55 -11.07 -4.28
C ARG A 162 18.93 -11.00 -2.80
N ASN A 163 17.95 -10.91 -1.91
CA ASN A 163 18.20 -10.73 -0.48
C ASN A 163 18.56 -12.04 0.26
N LEU A 164 17.78 -13.10 0.06
CA LEU A 164 17.96 -14.38 0.76
C LEU A 164 18.95 -15.30 0.04
N GLY A 165 19.16 -15.08 -1.26
CA GLY A 165 19.75 -16.06 -2.16
C GLY A 165 18.69 -17.04 -2.68
N LYS A 166 18.87 -17.51 -3.91
CA LYS A 166 17.87 -18.34 -4.63
C LYS A 166 17.41 -19.57 -3.84
N GLU A 167 18.35 -20.38 -3.34
CA GLU A 167 18.01 -21.61 -2.63
C GLU A 167 17.20 -21.35 -1.34
N ALA A 168 17.59 -20.33 -0.58
CA ALA A 168 16.90 -19.97 0.64
C ALA A 168 15.51 -19.38 0.35
N ALA A 169 15.40 -18.52 -0.66
CA ALA A 169 14.13 -17.94 -1.10
C ALA A 169 13.14 -19.05 -1.52
N ASP A 170 13.57 -19.99 -2.35
CA ASP A 170 12.71 -21.08 -2.85
C ASP A 170 12.27 -22.05 -1.73
N LYS A 171 13.09 -22.22 -0.68
CA LYS A 171 12.78 -23.10 0.46
C LYS A 171 11.94 -22.45 1.55
N GLN A 172 12.13 -21.16 1.80
CA GLN A 172 11.54 -20.45 2.95
C GLN A 172 10.38 -19.55 2.57
N THR A 173 10.19 -19.27 1.27
CA THR A 173 9.17 -18.31 0.83
C THR A 173 8.42 -18.79 -0.41
N GLN A 174 7.21 -18.28 -0.57
CA GLN A 174 6.48 -18.34 -1.83
C GLN A 174 5.71 -17.05 -2.05
N ILE A 175 5.59 -16.61 -3.30
CA ILE A 175 4.74 -15.47 -3.66
C ILE A 175 3.63 -15.97 -4.57
N ILE A 176 2.39 -15.74 -4.15
CA ILE A 176 1.18 -16.13 -4.87
C ILE A 176 0.41 -14.91 -5.35
N ILE A 177 -0.27 -15.09 -6.48
CA ILE A 177 -1.18 -14.08 -7.03
C ILE A 177 -2.59 -14.29 -6.47
N SER A 178 -3.22 -13.20 -5.99
CA SER A 178 -4.62 -13.20 -5.57
C SER A 178 -5.54 -12.79 -6.72
N ALA A 179 -6.76 -13.34 -6.73
CA ALA A 179 -7.84 -12.92 -7.61
C ALA A 179 -8.78 -11.87 -6.97
N GLY A 180 -8.32 -11.19 -5.90
CA GLY A 180 -9.04 -10.14 -5.19
C GLY A 180 -9.57 -10.55 -3.82
N LYS A 181 -10.29 -9.64 -3.13
CA LYS A 181 -10.76 -9.79 -1.74
C LYS A 181 -11.45 -11.12 -1.39
N LYS A 182 -12.13 -11.73 -2.36
CA LYS A 182 -12.89 -12.98 -2.17
C LYS A 182 -12.06 -14.24 -2.39
N ASP A 183 -10.93 -14.12 -3.09
CA ASP A 183 -10.04 -15.23 -3.39
C ASP A 183 -8.57 -14.78 -3.30
N MET A 184 -8.01 -14.97 -2.11
CA MET A 184 -6.60 -14.67 -1.81
C MET A 184 -5.64 -15.74 -2.33
N GLY A 185 -6.13 -16.88 -2.82
CA GLY A 185 -5.30 -18.04 -3.12
C GLY A 185 -4.76 -18.76 -1.88
N PHE A 186 -5.35 -18.54 -0.70
CA PHE A 186 -4.96 -19.24 0.52
C PHE A 186 -5.33 -20.74 0.44
N PRO A 187 -4.40 -21.66 0.74
CA PRO A 187 -4.63 -23.08 0.45
C PRO A 187 -5.46 -23.79 1.53
N ALA A 188 -5.40 -23.38 2.81
CA ALA A 188 -6.19 -23.99 3.89
C ALA A 188 -6.40 -23.08 5.11
N ALA A 189 -7.46 -23.34 5.89
CA ALA A 189 -7.71 -22.71 7.19
C ALA A 189 -6.64 -23.10 8.24
N GLY A 190 -6.42 -22.24 9.22
CA GLY A 190 -5.52 -22.50 10.36
C GLY A 190 -4.04 -22.72 9.99
N GLN A 191 -3.57 -22.16 8.88
CA GLN A 191 -2.22 -22.43 8.38
C GLN A 191 -1.14 -21.54 8.97
N TYR A 192 -1.47 -20.34 9.46
CA TYR A 192 -0.48 -19.32 9.80
C TYR A 192 -0.42 -19.03 11.29
N ASP A 193 0.80 -18.90 11.82
CA ASP A 193 1.07 -18.34 13.15
C ASP A 193 0.98 -16.81 13.13
N CYS A 194 1.32 -16.19 11.99
CA CYS A 194 1.30 -14.74 11.81
C CYS A 194 0.65 -14.34 10.49
N ILE A 195 -0.28 -13.39 10.53
CA ILE A 195 -0.88 -12.77 9.35
C ILE A 195 -0.64 -11.26 9.44
N HIS A 196 0.02 -10.70 8.44
CA HIS A 196 0.04 -9.27 8.19
C HIS A 196 -0.81 -8.95 6.97
N VAL A 197 -1.60 -7.89 7.05
CA VAL A 197 -2.32 -7.33 5.90
C VAL A 197 -1.80 -5.91 5.69
N GLY A 198 -1.01 -5.70 4.64
CA GLY A 198 -0.37 -4.42 4.30
C GLY A 198 -1.31 -3.40 3.65
N VAL A 199 -2.55 -3.81 3.38
CA VAL A 199 -3.59 -2.99 2.77
C VAL A 199 -4.80 -2.86 3.70
N ALA A 200 -5.50 -1.73 3.61
CA ALA A 200 -6.64 -1.46 4.47
C ALA A 200 -7.89 -2.22 4.03
N VAL A 201 -8.63 -2.74 4.99
CA VAL A 201 -9.98 -3.29 4.79
C VAL A 201 -11.02 -2.36 5.38
N GLU A 202 -12.21 -2.31 4.79
CA GLU A 202 -13.19 -1.28 5.13
C GLU A 202 -14.07 -1.67 6.31
N THR A 203 -14.39 -2.97 6.43
CA THR A 203 -15.31 -3.45 7.47
C THR A 203 -14.66 -4.45 8.41
N LYS A 204 -15.14 -4.44 9.65
CA LYS A 204 -14.73 -5.40 10.69
C LYS A 204 -14.93 -6.84 10.25
N THR A 205 -16.02 -7.14 9.53
CA THR A 205 -16.28 -8.48 8.99
C THR A 205 -15.23 -8.90 7.96
N GLU A 206 -14.70 -7.96 7.16
CA GLU A 206 -13.58 -8.27 6.26
C GLU A 206 -12.31 -8.59 7.04
N ALA A 207 -12.00 -7.79 8.08
CA ALA A 207 -10.84 -8.04 8.91
C ALA A 207 -10.92 -9.38 9.65
N GLU A 208 -12.08 -9.72 10.18
CA GLU A 208 -12.29 -10.94 10.96
C GLU A 208 -12.24 -12.23 10.12
N ARG A 209 -12.46 -12.16 8.80
CA ARG A 209 -12.29 -13.31 7.90
C ARG A 209 -10.88 -13.91 7.96
N PHE A 210 -9.86 -13.08 8.23
CA PHE A 210 -8.48 -13.57 8.35
C PHE A 210 -8.24 -14.49 9.56
N LEU A 211 -9.11 -14.45 10.58
CA LEU A 211 -9.00 -15.30 11.77
C LEU A 211 -9.21 -16.80 11.47
N GLU A 212 -9.86 -17.12 10.34
CA GLU A 212 -10.02 -18.50 9.86
C GLU A 212 -8.67 -19.13 9.50
N TYR A 213 -7.77 -18.35 8.90
CA TYR A 213 -6.45 -18.82 8.46
C TYR A 213 -5.40 -18.83 9.58
N LEU A 214 -5.75 -18.32 10.76
CA LEU A 214 -4.86 -18.22 11.90
C LEU A 214 -4.92 -19.47 12.80
N LYS A 215 -3.76 -19.99 13.16
CA LYS A 215 -3.60 -21.03 14.19
C LYS A 215 -4.04 -20.52 15.56
N PRO A 216 -4.48 -21.39 16.48
CA PRO A 216 -4.55 -21.05 17.90
C PRO A 216 -3.17 -20.57 18.40
N GLY A 217 -3.14 -19.45 19.11
CA GLY A 217 -1.92 -18.73 19.52
C GLY A 217 -1.39 -17.71 18.51
N GLY A 218 -1.92 -17.68 17.29
CA GLY A 218 -1.43 -16.81 16.22
C GLY A 218 -1.85 -15.34 16.37
N GLY A 219 -1.16 -14.47 15.62
CA GLY A 219 -1.39 -13.03 15.57
C GLY A 219 -1.75 -12.51 14.18
N LEU A 220 -2.69 -11.59 14.12
CA LEU A 220 -3.10 -10.82 12.93
C LEU A 220 -2.83 -9.34 13.18
N LEU A 221 -2.27 -8.63 12.21
CA LEU A 221 -2.17 -7.17 12.21
C LEU A 221 -2.73 -6.62 10.89
N ILE A 222 -3.71 -5.73 10.99
CA ILE A 222 -4.49 -5.27 9.84
C ILE A 222 -4.98 -3.82 10.01
N PRO A 223 -4.81 -2.96 8.98
CA PRO A 223 -5.45 -1.65 8.93
C PRO A 223 -6.96 -1.78 8.65
N LEU A 224 -7.78 -1.16 9.50
CA LEU A 224 -9.23 -1.12 9.41
C LEU A 224 -9.68 0.33 9.21
N GLY A 225 -10.32 0.62 8.07
CA GLY A 225 -10.86 1.93 7.74
C GLY A 225 -11.09 2.13 6.25
N GLY A 226 -11.85 3.17 5.90
CA GLY A 226 -12.18 3.48 4.50
C GLY A 226 -10.98 3.93 3.67
N ALA A 227 -11.07 3.75 2.35
CA ALA A 227 -10.09 4.26 1.41
C ALA A 227 -9.96 5.79 1.50
N GLY A 228 -8.73 6.30 1.48
CA GLY A 228 -8.45 7.75 1.50
C GLY A 228 -8.72 8.46 2.84
N ALA A 229 -9.05 7.70 3.90
CA ALA A 229 -9.20 8.21 5.25
C ALA A 229 -8.14 7.62 6.18
N GLU A 230 -7.97 8.25 7.35
CA GLU A 230 -7.20 7.69 8.45
C GLU A 230 -7.82 6.35 8.88
N GLN A 231 -6.97 5.32 8.98
CA GLN A 231 -7.37 3.97 9.36
C GLN A 231 -6.79 3.64 10.73
N LYS A 232 -7.36 2.63 11.38
CA LYS A 232 -6.86 2.10 12.63
C LYS A 232 -6.09 0.80 12.39
N LEU A 233 -4.84 0.74 12.81
CA LEU A 233 -4.09 -0.52 12.82
C LEU A 233 -4.57 -1.35 14.01
N VAL A 234 -5.15 -2.51 13.72
CA VAL A 234 -5.72 -3.41 14.72
C VAL A 234 -4.89 -4.68 14.79
N LYS A 235 -4.47 -5.05 16.01
CA LYS A 235 -3.88 -6.36 16.29
C LYS A 235 -4.96 -7.28 16.84
N MET A 236 -5.03 -8.50 16.31
CA MET A 236 -5.88 -9.57 16.85
C MET A 236 -5.03 -10.78 17.21
N THR A 237 -5.29 -11.40 18.35
CA THR A 237 -4.63 -12.65 18.77
C THR A 237 -5.68 -13.71 19.02
N LYS A 238 -5.58 -14.84 18.30
CA LYS A 238 -6.46 -15.99 18.50
C LYS A 238 -5.88 -16.82 19.63
N ARG A 239 -6.58 -16.94 20.75
CA ARG A 239 -6.15 -17.75 21.90
C ARG A 239 -6.29 -19.24 21.61
N ALA A 240 -5.69 -20.05 22.48
CA ALA A 240 -5.75 -21.51 22.41
C ALA A 240 -7.19 -22.05 22.48
N ASP A 241 -8.09 -21.38 23.22
CA ASP A 241 -9.51 -21.72 23.37
C ASP A 241 -10.39 -21.22 22.20
N GLY A 242 -9.79 -20.58 21.19
CA GLY A 242 -10.49 -20.01 20.04
C GLY A 242 -11.04 -18.61 20.26
N THR A 243 -10.98 -18.05 21.48
CA THR A 243 -11.36 -16.65 21.72
C THR A 243 -10.36 -15.69 21.06
N VAL A 244 -10.78 -14.46 20.77
CA VAL A 244 -9.95 -13.49 20.04
C VAL A 244 -9.79 -12.22 20.86
N ASP A 245 -8.54 -11.90 21.20
CA ASP A 245 -8.16 -10.61 21.73
C ASP A 245 -8.01 -9.61 20.59
N LYS A 246 -8.51 -8.39 20.79
CA LYS A 246 -8.44 -7.31 19.81
C LYS A 246 -7.89 -6.07 20.50
N LYS A 247 -6.86 -5.49 19.90
CA LYS A 247 -6.23 -4.28 20.40
C LYS A 247 -6.01 -3.30 19.26
N ASP A 248 -6.47 -2.09 19.48
CA ASP A 248 -6.15 -0.98 18.60
C ASP A 248 -4.75 -0.47 18.91
N ILE A 249 -3.92 -0.35 17.89
CA ILE A 249 -2.49 -0.10 18.05
C ILE A 249 -2.14 1.36 17.81
N MET A 250 -2.48 1.88 16.64
CA MET A 250 -2.18 3.23 16.22
C MET A 250 -3.00 3.58 14.97
N SER A 251 -2.99 4.85 14.59
CA SER A 251 -3.51 5.27 13.29
C SER A 251 -2.48 5.09 12.17
N VAL A 252 -2.98 4.75 10.97
CA VAL A 252 -2.18 4.50 9.77
C VAL A 252 -2.87 5.02 8.51
N LEU A 253 -2.08 5.15 7.44
CA LEU A 253 -2.55 5.43 6.09
C LEU A 253 -1.99 4.36 5.15
N CYS A 254 -2.81 3.34 4.86
CA CYS A 254 -2.50 2.26 3.94
C CYS A 254 -3.36 2.37 2.67
N GLN A 255 -2.85 1.80 1.59
CA GLN A 255 -3.60 1.63 0.35
C GLN A 255 -4.77 0.67 0.60
N PRO A 256 -5.93 0.86 -0.05
CA PRO A 256 -7.06 -0.03 0.14
C PRO A 256 -6.80 -1.41 -0.45
N MET A 257 -7.36 -2.44 0.18
CA MET A 257 -7.44 -3.76 -0.42
C MET A 257 -8.35 -3.71 -1.64
N LEU A 258 -7.99 -4.40 -2.72
CA LEU A 258 -8.68 -4.32 -4.00
C LEU A 258 -9.40 -5.63 -4.35
N ASP A 259 -10.53 -5.50 -5.04
CA ASP A 259 -11.28 -6.64 -5.60
C ASP A 259 -10.71 -7.14 -6.93
N SER A 260 -9.98 -6.29 -7.65
CA SER A 260 -9.31 -6.62 -8.91
C SER A 260 -8.13 -5.69 -9.12
N VAL A 261 -7.21 -6.09 -10.01
CA VAL A 261 -6.10 -5.22 -10.43
C VAL A 261 -6.67 -3.92 -10.99
N PRO A 262 -6.21 -2.74 -10.54
CA PRO A 262 -6.65 -1.47 -11.12
C PRO A 262 -6.29 -1.47 -12.59
N VAL A 263 -7.28 -1.25 -13.46
CA VAL A 263 -7.01 -0.99 -14.87
C VAL A 263 -6.26 0.33 -14.92
N GLU A 264 -5.01 0.30 -15.38
CA GLU A 264 -4.25 1.52 -15.59
C GLU A 264 -5.01 2.39 -16.59
N VAL A 265 -5.62 3.46 -16.07
CA VAL A 265 -6.21 4.48 -16.92
C VAL A 265 -5.02 5.24 -17.48
N VAL A 266 -4.48 4.76 -18.61
CA VAL A 266 -3.48 5.50 -19.39
C VAL A 266 -4.13 6.84 -19.71
N GLN A 267 -3.76 7.86 -18.96
CA GLN A 267 -4.24 9.20 -19.21
C GLN A 267 -3.58 9.65 -20.50
N GLU A 268 -4.32 9.56 -21.62
CA GLU A 268 -3.85 10.09 -22.89
C GLU A 268 -3.34 11.52 -22.67
N THR A 269 -2.09 11.75 -23.10
CA THR A 269 -1.49 13.07 -23.13
C THR A 269 -2.37 14.02 -23.95
N ARG A 270 -2.20 15.33 -23.75
CA ARG A 270 -2.90 16.33 -24.57
C ARG A 270 -2.63 16.12 -26.07
N ALA A 271 -1.41 15.69 -26.43
CA ALA A 271 -1.02 15.38 -27.79
C ALA A 271 -1.76 14.16 -28.35
N GLU A 272 -1.84 13.06 -27.59
CA GLU A 272 -2.57 11.85 -28.00
C GLU A 272 -4.08 12.11 -28.13
N LYS A 273 -4.67 12.85 -27.17
CA LYS A 273 -6.07 13.29 -27.25
C LYS A 273 -6.32 14.13 -28.50
N LEU A 274 -5.40 15.05 -28.82
CA LEU A 274 -5.52 15.89 -30.00
C LEU A 274 -5.45 15.06 -31.28
N ALA A 275 -4.46 14.16 -31.40
CA ALA A 275 -4.29 13.29 -32.56
C ALA A 275 -5.50 12.37 -32.79
N ARG A 276 -6.09 11.85 -31.71
CA ARG A 276 -7.31 11.03 -31.78
C ARG A 276 -8.51 11.84 -32.28
N VAL A 277 -8.76 13.01 -31.69
CA VAL A 277 -9.89 13.86 -32.11
C VAL A 277 -9.69 14.36 -33.54
N GLU A 278 -8.46 14.64 -33.98
CA GLU A 278 -8.15 14.97 -35.38
C GLU A 278 -8.48 13.82 -36.32
N LYS A 279 -8.11 12.58 -35.95
CA LYS A 279 -8.43 11.38 -36.71
C LYS A 279 -9.95 11.15 -36.81
N GLU A 280 -10.67 11.29 -35.70
CA GLU A 280 -12.13 11.15 -35.66
C GLU A 280 -12.83 12.23 -36.52
N LEU A 281 -12.39 13.49 -36.45
CA LEU A 281 -12.90 14.57 -37.31
C LEU A 281 -12.61 14.30 -38.79
N LYS A 282 -11.42 13.80 -39.12
CA LYS A 282 -11.09 13.43 -40.50
C LYS A 282 -11.99 12.31 -41.00
N GLN A 283 -12.19 11.27 -40.20
CA GLN A 283 -13.06 10.15 -40.55
C GLN A 283 -14.51 10.59 -40.77
N TRP A 284 -15.02 11.47 -39.90
CA TRP A 284 -16.36 12.02 -40.07
C TRP A 284 -16.48 12.82 -41.38
N ARG A 285 -15.48 13.64 -41.72
CA ARG A 285 -15.46 14.41 -42.98
C ARG A 285 -15.46 13.48 -44.21
N GLU A 286 -14.64 12.44 -44.20
CA GLU A 286 -14.59 11.45 -45.27
C GLU A 286 -15.94 10.72 -45.44
N ASN A 287 -16.59 10.37 -44.33
CA ASN A 287 -17.92 9.74 -44.35
C ASN A 287 -18.99 10.71 -44.87
N PHE A 288 -18.93 11.99 -44.49
CA PHE A 288 -19.82 13.02 -45.00
C PHE A 288 -19.65 13.19 -46.52
N GLU A 289 -18.41 13.31 -47.00
CA GLU A 289 -18.10 13.47 -48.42
C GLU A 289 -18.60 12.28 -49.25
N LYS A 290 -18.39 11.05 -48.77
CA LYS A 290 -18.93 9.85 -49.42
C LYS A 290 -20.46 9.85 -49.51
N LYS A 291 -21.14 10.33 -48.46
CA LYS A 291 -22.61 10.34 -48.40
C LYS A 291 -23.25 11.47 -49.21
N HIS A 292 -22.60 12.63 -49.28
CA HIS A 292 -23.20 13.86 -49.82
C HIS A 292 -22.54 14.36 -51.12
N GLY A 293 -21.46 13.74 -51.57
CA GLY A 293 -20.76 14.11 -52.81
C GLY A 293 -20.07 15.48 -52.77
N ARG A 294 -19.97 16.10 -51.59
CA ARG A 294 -19.32 17.41 -51.37
C ARG A 294 -18.64 17.47 -50.01
N LYS A 295 -17.70 18.39 -49.86
CA LYS A 295 -17.07 18.68 -48.56
C LYS A 295 -18.09 19.25 -47.57
N PRO A 296 -18.01 18.89 -46.27
CA PRO A 296 -18.85 19.48 -45.23
C PRO A 296 -18.49 20.95 -45.02
N THR A 297 -19.52 21.79 -44.88
CA THR A 297 -19.40 23.19 -44.45
C THR A 297 -19.31 23.28 -42.93
N ARG A 298 -19.09 24.48 -42.40
CA ARG A 298 -19.13 24.73 -40.96
C ARG A 298 -20.51 24.42 -40.37
N ASP A 299 -21.59 24.73 -41.09
CA ASP A 299 -22.94 24.49 -40.62
C ASP A 299 -23.28 23.01 -40.59
N ASP A 300 -22.79 22.22 -41.57
CA ASP A 300 -22.92 20.75 -41.53
C ASP A 300 -22.20 20.15 -40.31
N LEU A 301 -21.02 20.69 -39.98
CA LEU A 301 -20.20 20.24 -38.85
C LEU A 301 -20.82 20.62 -37.49
N LEU A 302 -21.46 21.79 -37.39
CA LEU A 302 -22.12 22.24 -36.16
C LEU A 302 -23.57 21.76 -36.03
N GLY A 303 -24.19 21.34 -37.14
CA GLY A 303 -25.55 20.81 -37.20
C GLY A 303 -25.64 19.32 -36.89
N ASN A 304 -24.51 18.59 -36.83
CA ASN A 304 -24.45 17.19 -36.44
C ASN A 304 -23.83 17.04 -35.04
N ASP A 305 -24.52 16.32 -34.15
CA ASP A 305 -24.14 16.20 -32.73
C ASP A 305 -22.77 15.55 -32.51
N GLU A 306 -22.41 14.58 -33.35
CA GLU A 306 -21.12 13.89 -33.26
C GLU A 306 -19.97 14.83 -33.64
N SER A 307 -20.03 15.43 -34.82
CA SER A 307 -18.97 16.33 -35.30
C SER A 307 -18.88 17.62 -34.49
N LYS A 308 -20.00 18.13 -33.98
CA LYS A 308 -20.04 19.28 -33.08
C LYS A 308 -19.27 19.00 -31.79
N LYS A 309 -19.50 17.84 -31.16
CA LYS A 309 -18.77 17.41 -29.96
C LYS A 309 -17.28 17.26 -30.25
N LEU A 310 -16.92 16.62 -31.36
CA LEU A 310 -15.52 16.47 -31.77
C LEU A 310 -14.84 17.82 -32.01
N PHE A 311 -15.51 18.74 -32.68
CA PHE A 311 -14.98 20.08 -32.96
C PHE A 311 -14.75 20.90 -31.69
N HIS A 312 -15.67 20.85 -30.72
CA HIS A 312 -15.47 21.52 -29.43
C HIS A 312 -14.32 20.90 -28.63
N LYS A 313 -14.20 19.57 -28.63
CA LYS A 313 -13.05 18.87 -28.00
C LYS A 313 -11.73 19.28 -28.65
N PHE A 314 -11.68 19.31 -29.98
CA PHE A 314 -10.52 19.76 -30.75
C PHE A 314 -10.11 21.19 -30.40
N ALA A 315 -11.08 22.12 -30.36
CA ALA A 315 -10.84 23.52 -30.04
C ALA A 315 -10.36 23.72 -28.59
N ALA A 316 -10.91 22.95 -27.65
CA ALA A 316 -10.49 22.99 -26.24
C ALA A 316 -9.06 22.46 -26.06
N LEU A 317 -8.68 21.40 -26.78
CA LEU A 317 -7.34 20.81 -26.71
C LEU A 317 -6.25 21.65 -27.40
N ARG A 318 -6.61 22.68 -28.17
CA ARG A 318 -5.66 23.64 -28.78
C ARG A 318 -5.40 24.90 -27.94
N LYS A 319 -6.21 25.17 -26.91
CA LYS A 319 -5.94 26.22 -25.91
C LYS A 319 -4.99 25.67 -24.85
#